data_AF-A0A6I2NSK4-F1
#
_entry.id   AF-A0A6I2NSK4-F1
#
_cell.length_a   1.000
_cell.length_b   1.000
_cell.length_c   1.000
_cell.angle_alpha   90.00
_cell.angle_beta   90.00
_cell.angle_gamma   90.00
#
_symmetry.space_group_name_H-M   'P 1'
#
loop_
_entity.id
_entity.type
_entity.pdbx_description
1 polymer ?
#
loop_
_entity_poly.entity_id
_entity_poly.type
_entity_poly.pdbx_seq_one_letter_code
_entity_poly.pdbx_strand_id
1 'polypeptide(L)'
;MTKEERIRFENTRRDLRENPVKAMLFYAHNGAKETANETCNNPCERWKQATQRENRAICNHLGIEYKDEDFKVSSEKLAKEWGKNLPDIE
;
A
#
# COMPACT_ATOMS: atom_id res chain seq x y z
N MET A 1 5.61 -2.96 -11.62
CA MET A 1 5.82 -1.51 -11.45
C MET A 1 7.28 -1.15 -11.72
N THR A 2 7.53 -0.12 -12.54
CA THR A 2 8.87 0.45 -12.80
C THR A 2 9.36 1.30 -11.61
N LYS A 3 10.64 1.70 -11.61
CA LYS A 3 11.21 2.54 -10.54
C LYS A 3 10.55 3.92 -10.50
N GLU A 4 10.31 4.51 -11.66
CA GLU A 4 9.70 5.84 -11.82
C GLU A 4 8.24 5.81 -11.37
N GLU A 5 7.50 4.76 -11.72
CA GLU A 5 6.14 4.52 -11.23
C GLU A 5 6.10 4.35 -9.71
N ARG A 6 7.05 3.60 -9.13
CA ARG A 6 7.17 3.44 -7.68
C ARG A 6 7.39 4.78 -6.97
N ILE A 7 8.26 5.64 -7.50
CA ILE A 7 8.50 6.97 -6.93
C ILE A 7 7.22 7.83 -6.96
N ARG A 8 6.50 7.84 -8.09
CA ARG A 8 5.22 8.57 -8.21
C ARG A 8 4.16 8.02 -7.25
N PHE A 9 4.10 6.70 -7.12
CA PHE A 9 3.20 6.02 -6.18
C PHE A 9 3.49 6.45 -4.74
N GLU A 10 4.74 6.34 -4.27
CA GLU A 10 5.10 6.68 -2.88
C GLU A 10 4.91 8.17 -2.59
N ASN A 11 5.20 9.05 -3.55
CA ASN A 11 4.94 10.48 -3.41
C ASN A 11 3.44 10.79 -3.26
N THR A 12 2.60 10.15 -4.07
CA THR A 12 1.14 10.31 -3.98
C THR A 12 0.61 9.76 -2.66
N ARG A 13 1.08 8.57 -2.25
CA ARG A 13 0.68 7.96 -0.97
C ARG A 13 1.06 8.84 0.22
N ARG A 14 2.27 9.41 0.20
CA ARG A 14 2.74 10.33 1.24
C ARG A 14 1.89 11.59 1.31
N ASP A 15 1.62 12.23 0.18
CA ASP A 15 0.82 13.45 0.10
C ASP A 15 -0.64 13.22 0.57
N LEU A 16 -1.25 12.07 0.24
CA LEU A 16 -2.55 11.69 0.80
C LEU A 16 -2.49 11.48 2.32
N ARG A 17 -1.42 10.89 2.84
CA ARG A 17 -1.25 10.69 4.30
C ARG A 17 -1.05 12.01 5.05
N GLU A 18 -0.32 12.95 4.45
CA GLU A 18 -0.01 14.25 5.05
C GLU A 18 -1.19 15.23 4.95
N ASN A 19 -2.10 15.04 3.99
CA ASN A 19 -3.25 15.91 3.79
C ASN A 19 -4.60 15.14 3.88
N PRO A 20 -5.24 15.14 5.06
CA PRO A 20 -6.45 14.34 5.29
C PRO A 20 -7.66 14.79 4.46
N VAL A 21 -7.79 16.09 4.16
CA VAL A 21 -8.87 16.60 3.30
C VAL A 21 -8.69 16.10 1.87
N LYS A 22 -7.45 16.15 1.36
CA LYS A 22 -7.10 15.63 0.05
C LYS A 22 -7.35 14.13 -0.04
N ALA A 23 -6.96 13.37 0.99
CA ALA A 23 -7.26 11.94 1.06
C ALA A 23 -8.76 11.65 1.01
N MET A 24 -9.56 12.36 1.81
CA MET A 24 -11.01 12.19 1.83
C MET A 24 -11.62 12.40 0.43
N LEU A 25 -11.28 13.51 -0.23
CA LEU A 25 -11.76 13.79 -1.59
C LEU A 25 -11.25 12.76 -2.61
N PHE A 26 -9.98 12.41 -2.51
CA PHE A 26 -9.36 11.42 -3.38
C PHE A 26 -10.08 10.07 -3.32
N TYR A 27 -10.31 9.54 -2.12
CA TYR A 27 -10.97 8.25 -1.95
C TYR A 27 -12.49 8.32 -2.18
N ALA A 28 -13.13 9.47 -2.03
CA ALA A 28 -14.52 9.64 -2.47
C ALA A 28 -14.67 9.51 -3.99
N HIS A 29 -13.69 10.01 -4.76
CA HIS A 29 -13.72 9.97 -6.23
C HIS A 29 -13.11 8.70 -6.84
N ASN A 30 -12.01 8.21 -6.27
CA ASN A 30 -11.22 7.09 -6.82
C ASN A 30 -11.33 5.82 -5.98
N GLY A 31 -11.96 5.89 -4.81
CA GLY A 31 -12.20 4.71 -3.98
C GLY A 31 -13.10 3.74 -4.72
N ALA A 32 -12.67 2.48 -4.77
CA ALA A 32 -13.50 1.42 -5.29
C ALA A 32 -14.79 1.35 -4.47
N LYS A 33 -15.96 1.32 -5.13
CA LYS A 33 -17.27 1.02 -4.52
C LYS A 33 -17.35 -0.41 -3.95
N GLU A 34 -16.22 -1.09 -3.80
CA GLU A 34 -16.14 -2.36 -3.11
C GLU A 34 -16.47 -2.08 -1.65
N THR A 35 -17.74 -2.33 -1.30
CA THR A 35 -18.17 -2.46 0.08
C THR A 35 -17.11 -3.31 0.78
N ALA A 36 -16.45 -2.73 1.79
CA ALA A 36 -15.64 -3.51 2.71
C ALA A 36 -16.48 -4.73 3.03
N ASN A 37 -15.93 -5.93 2.88
CA ASN A 37 -16.69 -7.11 3.24
C ASN A 37 -16.90 -7.01 4.75
N GLU A 38 -18.07 -6.49 5.16
CA GLU A 38 -18.43 -6.18 6.56
C GLU A 38 -18.40 -7.45 7.43
N THR A 39 -18.27 -8.62 6.81
CA THR A 39 -18.15 -9.93 7.44
C THR A 39 -16.72 -10.37 7.80
N CYS A 40 -15.69 -9.56 7.54
CA CYS A 40 -14.33 -9.92 7.94
C CYS A 40 -14.10 -9.73 9.45
N ASN A 41 -14.26 -10.80 10.23
CA ASN A 41 -14.09 -10.76 11.70
C ASN A 41 -12.62 -10.61 12.16
N ASN A 42 -11.64 -10.75 11.26
CA ASN A 42 -10.22 -10.65 11.59
C ASN A 42 -9.67 -9.25 11.29
N PRO A 43 -9.19 -8.49 12.31
CA PRO A 43 -8.58 -7.17 12.11
C PRO A 43 -7.41 -7.14 11.13
N CYS A 44 -6.60 -8.20 11.08
CA CYS A 44 -5.44 -8.29 10.18
C CYS A 44 -5.87 -8.38 8.71
N GLU A 45 -6.86 -9.22 8.42
CA GLU A 45 -7.42 -9.36 7.06
C GLU A 45 -8.15 -8.08 6.62
N ARG A 46 -8.86 -7.42 7.54
CA ARG A 46 -9.46 -6.09 7.27
C ARG A 46 -8.40 -5.07 6.88
N TRP A 47 -7.31 -4.98 7.64
CA TRP A 47 -6.22 -4.04 7.35
C TRP A 47 -5.55 -4.34 6.01
N LYS A 48 -5.32 -5.62 5.70
CA LYS A 48 -4.75 -6.04 4.41
C LYS A 48 -5.65 -5.67 3.24
N GLN A 49 -6.96 -5.91 3.34
CA GLN A 49 -7.93 -5.52 2.32
C GLN A 49 -7.99 -3.99 2.13
N ALA A 50 -7.96 -3.22 3.22
CA ALA A 50 -7.95 -1.76 3.14
C ALA A 50 -6.69 -1.27 2.39
N THR A 51 -5.51 -1.79 2.77
CA THR A 51 -4.23 -1.46 2.13
C THR A 51 -4.23 -1.80 0.64
N GLN A 52 -4.79 -2.96 0.25
CA GLN A 52 -4.91 -3.33 -1.17
C GLN A 52 -5.80 -2.36 -1.94
N ARG A 53 -6.94 -1.96 -1.38
CA ARG A 53 -7.85 -0.99 -2.01
C ARG A 53 -7.20 0.36 -2.21
N GLU A 54 -6.49 0.86 -1.20
CA GLU A 54 -5.75 2.12 -1.28
C GLU A 54 -4.69 2.06 -2.37
N ASN A 55 -3.85 1.03 -2.38
CA ASN A 55 -2.81 0.85 -3.39
C ASN A 55 -3.41 0.78 -4.80
N ARG A 56 -4.53 0.07 -4.97
CA ARG A 56 -5.24 -0.04 -6.25
C ARG A 56 -5.82 1.31 -6.70
N ALA A 57 -6.43 2.06 -5.80
CA ALA A 57 -6.97 3.39 -6.11
C ALA A 57 -5.86 4.36 -6.56
N ILE A 58 -4.71 4.34 -5.88
CA ILE A 58 -3.55 5.16 -6.26
C ILE A 58 -2.98 4.73 -7.62
N CYS A 59 -2.81 3.42 -7.86
CA CYS A 59 -2.36 2.93 -9.17
C CYS A 59 -3.30 3.36 -10.30
N ASN A 60 -4.61 3.19 -10.11
CA ASN A 60 -5.62 3.59 -11.09
C ASN A 60 -5.56 5.10 -11.36
N HIS A 61 -5.45 5.93 -10.32
CA HIS A 61 -5.32 7.38 -10.46
C HIS A 61 -4.07 7.78 -11.28
N LEU A 62 -2.96 7.06 -11.08
CA LEU A 62 -1.70 7.33 -11.76
C LEU A 62 -1.59 6.68 -13.14
N GLY A 63 -2.60 5.92 -13.58
CA GLY A 63 -2.57 5.15 -14.83
C GLY A 63 -1.55 4.00 -14.80
N ILE A 64 -1.21 3.49 -13.62
CA ILE A 64 -0.26 2.38 -13.42
C ILE A 64 -1.06 1.08 -13.34
N GLU A 65 -0.59 0.04 -14.06
CA GLU A 65 -1.16 -1.30 -13.93
C GLU A 65 -0.95 -1.83 -12.50
N TYR A 66 -2.04 -2.13 -11.80
CA TYR A 66 -1.97 -2.70 -10.45
C TYR A 66 -1.65 -4.21 -10.52
N LYS A 67 -0.54 -4.62 -9.89
CA LYS A 67 -0.18 -6.02 -9.66
C LYS A 67 0.07 -6.23 -8.17
N ASP A 68 -0.61 -7.19 -7.54
CA ASP A 68 -0.44 -7.51 -6.12
C ASP A 68 1.03 -7.79 -5.75
N GLU A 69 1.76 -8.42 -6.67
CA GLU A 69 3.18 -8.76 -6.52
C GLU A 69 4.09 -7.54 -6.32
N ASP A 70 3.73 -6.39 -6.88
CA ASP A 70 4.49 -5.15 -6.74
C ASP A 70 4.47 -4.62 -5.29
N PHE A 71 3.49 -5.07 -4.48
CA PHE A 71 3.27 -4.65 -3.10
C PHE A 71 3.56 -5.75 -2.07
N LYS A 72 3.79 -6.98 -2.52
CA LYS A 72 4.21 -8.08 -1.65
C LYS A 72 5.65 -7.83 -1.20
N VAL A 73 5.84 -7.64 0.10
CA VAL A 73 7.17 -7.62 0.68
C VAL A 73 7.64 -9.06 0.88
N SER A 74 8.79 -9.41 0.28
CA SER A 74 9.40 -10.72 0.50
C SER A 74 9.91 -10.80 1.94
N SER A 75 9.42 -11.78 2.70
CA SER A 75 9.85 -12.06 4.07
C SER A 75 11.36 -12.30 4.15
N GLU A 76 11.93 -12.97 3.14
CA GLU A 76 13.36 -13.22 3.03
C GLU A 76 14.16 -11.93 2.83
N LYS A 77 13.68 -11.00 1.99
CA LYS A 77 14.34 -9.70 1.81
C LYS A 77 14.27 -8.87 3.09
N LEU A 78 13.12 -8.84 3.78
CA LEU A 78 12.99 -8.18 5.08
C LEU A 78 13.93 -8.79 6.13
N ALA A 79 13.97 -10.11 6.24
CA ALA A 79 14.84 -10.80 7.18
C ALA A 79 16.32 -10.49 6.91
N LYS A 80 16.75 -10.46 5.63
CA LYS A 80 18.11 -10.06 5.25
C LYS A 80 18.39 -8.59 5.56
N GLU A 81 17.41 -7.70 5.40
CA GLU A 81 17.57 -6.28 5.71
C GLU A 81 17.67 -6.04 7.22
N TRP A 82 16.82 -6.68 8.02
CA TRP A 82 16.85 -6.60 9.48
C TRP A 82 18.10 -7.27 10.05
N GLY A 83 18.52 -8.39 9.48
CA GLY A 83 19.72 -9.12 9.90
C GLY A 83 21.01 -8.31 9.76
N LYS A 84 21.09 -7.34 8.83
CA LYS A 84 22.26 -6.45 8.68
C LYS A 84 22.51 -5.54 9.87
N ASN A 85 21.48 -5.28 10.68
CA ASN A 85 21.54 -4.40 11.84
C ASN A 85 21.54 -5.17 13.16
N LEU A 86 21.60 -6.51 13.12
CA LEU A 86 21.77 -7.30 14.33
C LEU A 86 23.25 -7.24 14.73
N PRO A 87 23.56 -7.01 16.02
CA PRO A 87 24.92 -7.16 16.51
C PRO A 87 25.35 -8.62 16.29
N ASP A 88 26.61 -8.81 15.89
CA ASP A 88 27.20 -10.13 15.86
C ASP A 88 27.12 -10.71 17.28
N ILE A 89 26.54 -11.90 17.40
CA ILE A 89 26.52 -12.65 18.64
C ILE A 89 27.93 -13.24 18.78
N GLU A 90 28.74 -12.66 19.67
CA GLU A 90 29.96 -13.29 20.19
C GLU A 90 29.65 -14.55 21.01
#